data_AF-A0A2D7PDV8-F1
#
_entry.id   AF-A0A2D7PDV8-F1
#
_cell.length_a   1.000
_cell.length_b   1.000
_cell.length_c   1.000
_cell.angle_alpha   90.00
_cell.angle_beta   90.00
_cell.angle_gamma   90.00
#
_symmetry.space_group_name_H-M   'P 1'
#
loop_
_entity.id
_entity.type
_entity.pdbx_description
1 polymer ?
#
loop_
_entity_poly.entity_id
_entity_poly.type
_entity_poly.pdbx_seq_one_letter_code
_entity_poly.pdbx_strand_id
1 'polypeptide(L)'
;MRLDKYKWKCRLLVIYTPNYKNKIYLKTKEVYQKEIKDFHKRSIKLITKVDRNGPFLSLIGFDGKLKKKFLNINHKTIFNLVDKMPMGGEVNNKKLKPLNLSLFSDYRPSTTTPGLGFKDKEKAICTIKAIKNRPIKYQINVISTMLGRAKNHPNKTKNMNEAIKVFNKWIKEYKSNNL
;
A
#
# COMPACT_ATOMS: atom_id res chain seq x y z
N MET A 1 -2.87 -6.21 -19.42
CA MET A 1 -3.63 -5.57 -18.30
C MET A 1 -4.53 -4.46 -18.85
N ARG A 2 -5.85 -4.53 -18.63
CA ARG A 2 -6.80 -3.47 -19.01
C ARG A 2 -6.71 -2.28 -18.06
N LEU A 3 -6.57 -1.06 -18.61
CA LEU A 3 -6.46 0.18 -17.82
C LEU A 3 -7.83 0.72 -17.42
N ASP A 4 -8.89 0.40 -18.16
CA ASP A 4 -10.26 0.90 -17.97
C ASP A 4 -10.81 0.65 -16.56
N LYS A 5 -10.36 -0.43 -15.91
CA LYS A 5 -10.78 -0.78 -14.54
C LYS A 5 -10.43 0.28 -13.49
N TYR A 6 -9.51 1.20 -13.83
CA TYR A 6 -9.06 2.31 -12.99
C TYR A 6 -9.75 3.64 -13.32
N LYS A 7 -10.53 3.70 -14.42
CA LYS A 7 -11.33 4.87 -14.78
C LYS A 7 -12.23 5.26 -13.61
N TRP A 8 -12.23 6.54 -13.27
CA TRP A 8 -12.91 7.13 -12.13
C TRP A 8 -12.52 6.56 -10.75
N LYS A 9 -11.44 5.77 -10.65
CA LYS A 9 -10.92 5.24 -9.39
C LYS A 9 -9.58 5.85 -9.01
N CYS A 10 -8.67 6.02 -9.96
CA CYS A 10 -7.39 6.69 -9.74
C CYS A 10 -6.83 7.23 -11.05
N ARG A 11 -5.87 8.16 -10.93
CA ARG A 11 -4.97 8.55 -12.02
C ARG A 11 -3.90 7.48 -12.18
N LEU A 12 -3.37 7.31 -13.38
CA LEU A 12 -2.31 6.34 -13.65
C LEU A 12 -1.05 7.05 -14.11
N LEU A 13 0.08 6.67 -13.51
CA LEU A 13 1.39 6.88 -14.11
C LEU A 13 1.79 5.55 -14.74
N VAL A 14 1.73 5.45 -16.07
CA VAL A 14 2.08 4.22 -16.79
C VAL A 14 3.51 4.36 -17.30
N ILE A 15 4.40 3.45 -16.89
CA ILE A 15 5.73 3.32 -17.48
C ILE A 15 5.73 2.20 -18.51
N TYR A 16 6.08 2.58 -19.74
CA TYR A 16 6.34 1.68 -20.85
C TYR A 16 7.85 1.42 -20.86
N THR A 17 8.27 0.16 -20.87
CA THR A 17 9.68 -0.21 -20.81
C THR A 17 9.96 -1.43 -21.68
N PRO A 18 11.11 -1.51 -22.38
CA PRO A 18 11.44 -2.69 -23.18
C PRO A 18 11.74 -3.92 -22.30
N ASN A 19 12.26 -3.69 -21.10
CA ASN A 19 12.54 -4.74 -20.11
C ASN A 19 12.65 -4.15 -18.69
N TYR A 20 12.71 -5.02 -17.68
CA TYR A 20 12.79 -4.62 -16.28
C TYR A 20 14.20 -4.22 -15.80
N LYS A 21 15.22 -4.35 -16.64
CA LYS A 21 16.60 -3.92 -16.37
C LYS A 21 16.88 -2.51 -16.89
N ASN A 22 15.94 -1.90 -17.61
CA ASN A 22 16.12 -0.57 -18.19
C ASN A 22 16.35 0.50 -17.10
N LYS A 23 17.36 1.35 -17.28
CA LYS A 23 17.75 2.37 -16.30
C LYS A 23 16.65 3.38 -15.98
N ILE A 24 15.87 3.82 -16.98
CA ILE A 24 14.76 4.76 -16.80
C ILE A 24 13.61 4.09 -16.02
N TYR A 25 13.37 2.80 -16.28
CA TYR A 25 12.41 2.02 -15.49
C TYR A 25 12.81 1.91 -14.02
N LEU A 26 14.05 1.52 -13.73
CA LEU A 26 14.55 1.39 -12.37
C LEU A 26 14.49 2.72 -11.62
N LYS A 27 14.98 3.80 -12.24
CA LYS A 27 14.92 5.16 -11.67
C LYS A 27 13.48 5.62 -11.41
N THR A 28 12.56 5.31 -12.32
CA THR A 28 11.14 5.63 -12.14
C THR A 28 10.54 4.90 -10.95
N LYS A 29 10.84 3.61 -10.80
CA LYS A 29 10.39 2.79 -9.66
C LYS A 29 10.92 3.33 -8.34
N GLU A 30 12.21 3.67 -8.31
CA GLU A 30 12.87 4.23 -7.14
C GLU A 30 12.23 5.56 -6.71
N VAL A 31 12.10 6.52 -7.64
CA VAL A 31 11.50 7.83 -7.35
C VAL A 31 10.04 7.69 -6.92
N TYR A 32 9.27 6.82 -7.59
CA TYR A 32 7.88 6.56 -7.18
C TYR A 32 7.82 5.98 -5.77
N GLN A 33 8.70 5.03 -5.43
CA GLN A 33 8.71 4.41 -4.11
C GLN A 33 9.13 5.39 -3.01
N LYS A 34 10.13 6.24 -3.29
CA LYS A 34 10.58 7.29 -2.37
C LYS A 34 9.47 8.29 -2.05
N GLU A 35 8.71 8.70 -3.07
CA GLU A 35 7.65 9.71 -2.96
C GLU A 35 6.24 9.10 -2.91
N ILE A 36 6.12 7.81 -2.60
CA ILE A 36 4.88 7.03 -2.75
C ILE A 36 3.68 7.64 -2.00
N LYS A 37 3.94 8.24 -0.84
CA LYS A 37 2.92 8.90 -0.02
C LYS A 37 2.27 10.06 -0.78
N ASP A 38 3.06 10.88 -1.44
CA ASP A 38 2.58 12.06 -2.16
C ASP A 38 1.95 11.72 -3.51
N PHE A 39 2.40 10.63 -4.16
CA PHE A 39 1.66 10.03 -5.28
C PHE A 39 0.28 9.54 -4.84
N HIS A 40 0.19 8.84 -3.70
CA HIS A 40 -1.08 8.27 -3.21
C HIS A 40 -2.06 9.35 -2.73
N LYS A 41 -1.60 10.44 -2.10
CA LYS A 41 -2.44 11.61 -1.79
C LYS A 41 -3.13 12.17 -3.04
N ARG A 42 -2.43 12.17 -4.18
CA ARG A 42 -2.95 12.63 -5.48
C ARG A 42 -3.71 11.56 -6.25
N SER A 43 -3.97 10.41 -5.62
CA SER A 43 -4.62 9.24 -6.22
C SER A 43 -3.93 8.77 -7.50
N ILE A 44 -2.59 8.83 -7.55
CA ILE A 44 -1.80 8.37 -8.69
C ILE A 44 -1.25 6.98 -8.39
N LYS A 45 -1.51 6.02 -9.29
CA LYS A 45 -1.00 4.65 -9.21
C LYS A 45 0.02 4.40 -10.33
N LEU A 46 1.19 3.86 -9.97
CA LEU A 46 2.17 3.39 -10.96
C LEU A 46 1.75 2.05 -11.58
N ILE A 47 1.76 1.98 -12.90
CA ILE A 47 1.54 0.76 -13.70
C ILE A 47 2.73 0.56 -14.63
N THR A 48 3.17 -0.69 -14.79
CA THR A 48 4.22 -1.04 -15.76
C THR A 48 3.62 -1.80 -16.93
N LYS A 49 4.05 -1.44 -18.14
CA LYS A 49 3.77 -2.17 -19.39
C LYS A 49 5.09 -2.44 -20.11
N VAL A 50 5.24 -3.67 -20.59
CA VAL A 50 6.36 -4.02 -21.46
C VAL A 50 6.04 -3.53 -22.87
N ASP A 51 6.94 -2.75 -23.45
CA ASP A 51 6.81 -2.16 -24.79
C ASP A 51 8.19 -1.91 -25.37
N ARG A 52 8.44 -2.44 -26.58
CA ARG A 52 9.73 -2.31 -27.29
C ARG A 52 10.05 -0.86 -27.65
N ASN A 53 9.04 -0.01 -27.81
CA ASN A 53 9.19 1.41 -28.14
C ASN A 53 9.48 2.28 -26.90
N GLY A 54 9.52 1.68 -25.71
CA GLY A 54 9.94 2.35 -24.48
C GLY A 54 11.45 2.58 -24.40
N PRO A 55 11.95 3.29 -23.36
CA PRO A 55 11.22 3.68 -22.17
C PRO A 55 10.57 5.07 -22.27
N PHE A 56 9.29 5.18 -21.90
CA PHE A 56 8.60 6.45 -21.69
C PHE A 56 7.47 6.30 -20.67
N LEU A 57 7.00 7.41 -20.12
CA LEU A 57 5.91 7.46 -19.17
C LEU A 57 4.70 8.17 -19.77
N SER A 58 3.52 7.77 -19.33
CA SER A 58 2.25 8.43 -19.66
C SER A 58 1.45 8.66 -18.38
N LEU A 59 1.04 9.91 -18.16
CA LEU A 59 0.09 10.26 -17.13
C LEU A 59 -1.32 10.21 -17.71
N ILE A 60 -2.19 9.42 -17.09
CA ILE A 60 -3.59 9.23 -17.46
C ILE A 60 -4.47 9.78 -16.33
N GLY A 61 -5.47 10.57 -16.69
CA GLY A 61 -6.42 11.16 -15.74
C GLY A 61 -7.45 10.17 -15.22
N PHE A 62 -8.33 10.63 -14.32
CA PHE A 62 -9.47 9.84 -13.85
C PHE A 62 -10.44 9.45 -14.98
N ASP A 63 -10.58 10.30 -15.99
CA ASP A 63 -11.38 10.07 -17.19
C ASP A 63 -10.81 8.95 -18.10
N GLY A 64 -9.61 8.44 -17.81
CA GLY A 64 -8.91 7.47 -18.63
C GLY A 64 -8.22 8.09 -19.86
N LYS A 65 -8.24 9.42 -20.01
CA LYS A 65 -7.57 10.10 -21.14
C LYS A 65 -6.11 10.37 -20.82
N LEU A 66 -5.26 10.26 -21.83
CA LEU A 66 -3.85 10.68 -21.76
C LEU A 66 -3.78 12.19 -21.47
N LYS A 67 -3.01 12.57 -20.45
CA LYS A 67 -2.80 13.97 -20.05
C LYS A 67 -1.44 14.49 -20.48
N LYS A 68 -0.39 13.67 -20.33
CA LYS A 68 0.98 14.04 -20.71
C LYS A 68 1.87 12.82 -20.86
N LYS A 69 2.81 12.87 -21.80
CA LYS A 69 3.92 11.92 -21.93
C LYS A 69 5.20 12.52 -21.36
N PHE A 70 6.09 11.67 -20.86
CA PHE A 70 7.39 12.06 -20.34
C PHE A 70 8.44 11.05 -20.79
N LEU A 71 9.64 11.52 -21.13
CA LEU A 71 10.78 10.63 -21.37
C LEU A 71 11.37 10.10 -20.06
N ASN A 72 11.35 10.92 -19.01
CA ASN A 72 11.91 10.62 -17.69
C ASN A 72 10.94 11.03 -16.57
N ILE A 73 11.06 10.39 -15.40
CA ILE A 73 10.27 10.78 -14.23
C ILE A 73 10.69 12.17 -13.73
N ASN A 74 9.72 13.06 -13.57
CA ASN A 74 9.86 14.31 -12.83
C ASN A 74 8.61 14.47 -11.95
N HIS A 75 8.70 14.00 -10.71
CA HIS A 75 7.57 13.96 -9.78
C HIS A 75 7.03 15.37 -9.47
N LYS A 76 7.89 16.40 -9.36
CA LYS A 76 7.46 17.80 -9.15
C LYS A 76 6.57 18.29 -10.28
N THR A 77 6.98 18.07 -11.53
CA THR A 77 6.17 18.46 -12.70
C THR A 77 4.86 17.67 -12.77
N ILE A 78 4.90 16.37 -12.45
CA ILE A 78 3.69 15.54 -12.40
C ILE A 78 2.72 16.07 -11.33
N PHE A 79 3.22 16.37 -10.13
CA PHE A 79 2.42 16.89 -9.02
C PHE A 79 1.82 18.24 -9.39
N ASN A 80 2.62 19.19 -9.88
CA ASN A 80 2.14 20.50 -10.31
C ASN A 80 1.07 20.40 -11.40
N LEU A 81 1.22 19.47 -12.34
CA LEU A 81 0.23 19.23 -13.39
C LEU A 81 -1.07 18.67 -12.80
N VAL A 82 -0.97 17.69 -11.89
CA VAL A 82 -2.12 17.04 -11.26
C VAL A 82 -2.85 17.96 -10.29
N ASP A 83 -2.13 18.79 -9.54
CA ASP A 83 -2.70 19.73 -8.58
C ASP A 83 -3.49 20.85 -9.27
N LYS A 84 -3.13 21.18 -10.53
CA LYS A 84 -3.88 22.07 -11.41
C LYS A 84 -5.04 21.38 -12.14
N MET A 85 -5.13 20.05 -12.11
CA MET A 85 -6.28 19.37 -12.71
C MET A 85 -7.46 19.42 -11.74
N PRO A 86 -8.68 19.67 -12.23
CA PRO A 86 -9.85 19.45 -11.41
C PRO A 86 -9.83 17.99 -10.95
N MET A 87 -10.09 17.78 -9.67
CA MET A 87 -10.61 16.49 -9.23
C MET A 87 -11.90 16.32 -10.03
N GLY A 88 -11.95 15.32 -10.93
CA GLY A 88 -13.11 15.10 -11.78
C GLY A 88 -14.36 15.25 -10.92
N GLY A 89 -15.25 16.14 -11.35
CA GLY A 89 -16.45 16.53 -10.61
C GLY A 89 -17.34 15.34 -10.32
N GLU A 90 -18.59 15.60 -9.93
CA GLU A 90 -19.56 14.53 -9.76
C GLU A 90 -19.59 13.61 -11.00
N VAL A 91 -19.34 12.33 -10.78
CA VAL A 91 -19.51 11.31 -11.81
C VAL A 91 -20.84 10.67 -11.51
N ASN A 92 -21.82 10.86 -12.40
CA ASN A 92 -23.21 10.42 -12.22
C ASN A 92 -23.85 10.97 -10.92
N ASN A 93 -23.77 12.29 -10.69
CA ASN A 93 -24.32 12.98 -9.51
C ASN A 93 -23.83 12.42 -8.16
N LYS A 94 -22.66 11.78 -8.15
CA LYS A 94 -22.00 11.27 -6.94
C LYS A 94 -20.60 11.83 -6.84
N LYS A 95 -20.24 12.29 -5.65
CA LYS A 95 -18.88 12.69 -5.31
C LYS A 95 -17.92 11.53 -5.58
N LEU A 96 -16.92 11.75 -6.43
CA LEU A 96 -15.88 10.79 -6.75
C LEU A 96 -15.22 10.27 -5.45
N LYS A 97 -15.17 8.95 -5.27
CA LYS A 97 -14.43 8.31 -4.17
C LYS A 97 -13.20 7.60 -4.75
N PRO A 98 -12.00 8.22 -4.69
CA PRO A 98 -10.80 7.60 -5.20
C PRO A 98 -10.47 6.28 -4.48
N LEU A 99 -9.80 5.39 -5.20
CA LEU A 99 -9.26 4.15 -4.64
C LEU A 99 -8.29 4.49 -3.50
N ASN A 100 -8.48 3.86 -2.33
CA ASN A 100 -7.55 4.03 -1.22
C ASN A 100 -6.24 3.27 -1.49
N LEU A 101 -5.28 3.96 -2.12
CA LEU A 101 -3.96 3.41 -2.40
C LEU A 101 -3.11 3.22 -1.14
N SER A 102 -3.42 3.94 -0.05
CA SER A 102 -2.65 3.86 1.20
C SER A 102 -2.87 2.56 1.98
N LEU A 103 -4.03 1.92 1.81
CA LEU A 103 -4.45 0.76 2.62
C LEU A 103 -3.44 -0.40 2.60
N PHE A 104 -2.77 -0.61 1.47
CA PHE A 104 -1.81 -1.69 1.28
C PHE A 104 -0.37 -1.20 1.13
N SER A 105 -0.10 0.09 1.44
CA SER A 105 1.20 0.70 1.22
C SER A 105 1.96 0.87 2.53
N ASP A 106 3.19 0.38 2.55
CA ASP A 106 4.12 0.71 3.61
C ASP A 106 4.91 1.98 3.23
N TYR A 107 4.59 3.08 3.91
CA TYR A 107 5.27 4.36 3.73
C TYR A 107 6.54 4.51 4.55
N ARG A 108 6.84 3.59 5.47
CA ARG A 108 8.02 3.66 6.34
C ARG A 108 8.67 2.27 6.49
N PRO A 109 9.10 1.64 5.38
CA PRO A 109 9.63 0.27 5.38
C PRO A 109 10.86 0.10 6.26
N SER A 110 11.66 1.16 6.48
CA SER A 110 12.83 1.13 7.37
C SER A 110 12.48 0.89 8.84
N THR A 111 11.28 1.30 9.28
CA THR A 111 10.84 1.16 10.67
C THR A 111 9.84 0.03 10.87
N THR A 112 9.20 -0.43 9.80
CA THR A 112 8.20 -1.50 9.83
C THR A 112 8.83 -2.81 10.24
N THR A 113 8.21 -3.52 11.20
CA THR A 113 8.57 -4.91 11.49
C THR A 113 7.86 -5.83 10.49
N PRO A 114 8.58 -6.48 9.55
CA PRO A 114 7.97 -7.33 8.56
C PRO A 114 7.50 -8.66 9.19
N GLY A 115 6.60 -9.35 8.50
CA GLY A 115 6.29 -10.74 8.81
C GLY A 115 5.41 -10.97 10.05
N LEU A 116 4.70 -9.95 10.55
CA LEU A 116 3.70 -10.13 11.60
C LEU A 116 2.44 -10.82 11.06
N GLY A 117 1.72 -11.59 11.88
CA GLY A 117 0.48 -12.25 11.46
C GLY A 117 -0.19 -13.14 12.50
N PHE A 118 -1.33 -13.72 12.11
CA PHE A 118 -2.22 -14.47 13.00
C PHE A 118 -2.86 -15.71 12.34
N LYS A 119 -2.28 -16.21 11.23
CA LYS A 119 -2.85 -17.31 10.46
C LYS A 119 -2.94 -18.63 11.25
N ASP A 120 -1.99 -18.87 12.16
CA ASP A 120 -1.83 -20.08 12.96
C ASP A 120 -1.05 -19.77 14.25
N LYS A 121 -0.93 -20.79 15.12
CA LYS A 121 -0.25 -20.69 16.42
C LYS A 121 1.21 -20.30 16.25
N GLU A 122 1.92 -20.94 15.32
CA GLU A 122 3.34 -20.70 15.06
C GLU A 122 3.56 -19.25 14.63
N LYS A 123 2.68 -18.71 13.78
CA LYS A 123 2.77 -17.32 13.33
C LYS A 123 2.47 -16.32 14.44
N ALA A 124 1.55 -16.63 15.34
CA ALA A 124 1.29 -15.80 16.52
C ALA A 124 2.53 -15.74 17.43
N ILE A 125 3.18 -16.88 17.68
CA ILE A 125 4.42 -16.95 18.46
C ILE A 125 5.55 -16.16 17.76
N CYS A 126 5.71 -16.34 16.45
CA CYS A 126 6.66 -15.58 15.64
C CYS A 126 6.43 -14.07 15.75
N THR A 127 5.16 -13.64 15.72
CA THR A 127 4.77 -12.23 15.87
C THR A 127 5.17 -11.67 17.24
N ILE A 128 4.91 -12.40 18.33
CA ILE A 128 5.31 -11.99 19.69
C ILE A 128 6.84 -11.88 19.79
N LYS A 129 7.57 -12.87 19.27
CA LYS A 129 9.05 -12.84 19.25
C LYS A 129 9.58 -11.64 18.46
N ALA A 130 9.01 -11.35 17.30
CA ALA A 130 9.45 -10.25 16.42
C ALA A 130 9.28 -8.86 17.03
N ILE A 131 8.37 -8.69 18.00
CA ILE A 131 8.12 -7.40 18.65
C ILE A 131 8.67 -7.32 20.07
N LYS A 132 9.29 -8.39 20.61
CA LYS A 132 9.75 -8.49 22.01
C LYS A 132 10.63 -7.30 22.46
N ASN A 133 11.47 -6.78 21.56
CA ASN A 133 12.41 -5.69 21.84
C ASN A 133 11.86 -4.29 21.49
N ARG A 134 10.58 -4.18 21.10
CA ARG A 134 9.92 -2.90 20.82
C ARG A 134 9.36 -2.29 22.11
N PRO A 135 9.09 -0.97 22.17
CA PRO A 135 8.44 -0.35 23.31
C PRO A 135 7.14 -1.07 23.69
N ILE A 136 6.87 -1.25 24.98
CA ILE A 136 5.75 -2.08 25.46
C ILE A 136 4.39 -1.64 24.88
N LYS A 137 4.16 -0.32 24.78
CA LYS A 137 2.98 0.26 24.14
C LYS A 137 2.82 -0.21 22.68
N TYR A 138 3.91 -0.30 21.93
CA TYR A 138 3.90 -0.84 20.57
C TYR A 138 3.54 -2.33 20.56
N GLN A 139 4.10 -3.12 21.48
CA GLN A 139 3.81 -4.55 21.57
C GLN A 139 2.32 -4.80 21.80
N ILE A 140 1.73 -4.09 22.77
CA ILE A 140 0.29 -4.16 23.09
C ILE A 140 -0.55 -3.77 21.87
N ASN A 141 -0.22 -2.68 21.18
CA ASN A 141 -0.96 -2.23 20.00
C ASN A 141 -0.95 -3.27 18.88
N VAL A 142 0.22 -3.88 18.61
CA VAL A 142 0.35 -4.93 17.60
C VAL A 142 -0.48 -6.14 18.00
N ILE A 143 -0.34 -6.63 19.24
CA ILE A 143 -1.05 -7.83 19.69
C ILE A 143 -2.56 -7.61 19.72
N SER A 144 -3.04 -6.48 20.24
CA SER A 144 -4.46 -6.13 20.19
C SER A 144 -5.00 -6.06 18.77
N THR A 145 -4.23 -5.48 17.85
CA THR A 145 -4.61 -5.42 16.42
C THR A 145 -4.71 -6.80 15.80
N MET A 146 -3.70 -7.66 16.01
CA MET A 146 -3.69 -9.03 15.47
C MET A 146 -4.80 -9.88 16.08
N LEU A 147 -5.06 -9.74 17.38
CA LEU A 147 -6.15 -10.40 18.08
C LEU A 147 -7.51 -9.99 17.51
N GLY A 148 -7.74 -8.69 17.33
CA GLY A 148 -8.98 -8.18 16.74
C GLY A 148 -9.21 -8.69 15.32
N ARG A 149 -8.17 -8.65 14.48
CA ARG A 149 -8.22 -9.18 13.11
C ARG A 149 -8.48 -10.69 13.06
N ALA A 150 -7.85 -11.46 13.95
CA ALA A 150 -8.05 -12.90 14.03
C ALA A 150 -9.47 -13.25 14.51
N LYS A 151 -10.02 -12.51 15.48
CA LYS A 151 -11.38 -12.72 15.99
C LYS A 151 -12.45 -12.43 14.94
N ASN A 152 -12.25 -11.37 14.15
CA ASN A 152 -13.22 -10.87 13.18
C ASN A 152 -12.92 -11.30 11.73
N HIS A 153 -12.04 -12.29 11.53
CA HIS A 153 -11.68 -12.74 10.19
C HIS A 153 -12.89 -13.40 9.51
N PRO A 154 -13.30 -12.98 8.29
CA PRO A 154 -14.49 -13.52 7.63
C PRO A 154 -14.47 -15.04 7.47
N ASN A 155 -13.29 -15.60 7.14
CA ASN A 155 -13.06 -17.03 6.98
C ASN A 155 -12.21 -17.56 8.13
N LYS A 156 -12.73 -17.49 9.36
CA LYS A 156 -11.99 -17.87 10.57
C LYS A 156 -11.76 -19.38 10.63
N THR A 157 -10.50 -19.81 10.77
CA THR A 157 -10.14 -21.24 10.82
C THR A 157 -9.85 -21.71 12.25
N LYS A 158 -9.81 -23.04 12.47
CA LYS A 158 -9.35 -23.63 13.74
C LYS A 158 -7.93 -23.18 14.10
N ASN A 159 -7.04 -23.05 13.12
CA ASN A 159 -5.66 -22.60 13.33
C ASN A 159 -5.61 -21.14 13.82
N MET A 160 -6.51 -20.27 13.33
CA MET A 160 -6.65 -18.91 13.85
C MET A 160 -7.14 -18.88 15.29
N ASN A 161 -7.97 -19.85 15.73
CA ASN A 161 -8.36 -19.96 17.14
C ASN A 161 -7.15 -20.25 18.04
N GLU A 162 -6.20 -21.07 17.58
CA GLU A 162 -4.96 -21.31 18.32
C GLU A 162 -4.08 -20.06 18.39
N ALA A 163 -4.01 -19.27 17.31
CA ALA A 163 -3.37 -17.95 17.34
C ALA A 163 -4.01 -17.00 18.37
N ILE A 164 -5.35 -16.97 18.44
CA ILE A 164 -6.10 -16.18 19.41
C ILE A 164 -5.76 -16.58 20.85
N LYS A 165 -5.66 -17.88 21.14
CA LYS A 165 -5.26 -18.38 22.47
C LYS A 165 -3.87 -17.89 22.87
N VAL A 166 -2.90 -17.93 21.94
CA VAL A 166 -1.54 -17.42 22.17
C VAL A 166 -1.55 -15.94 22.52
N PHE A 167 -2.25 -15.10 21.74
CA PHE A 167 -2.31 -13.67 22.02
C PHE A 167 -3.05 -13.34 23.33
N ASN A 168 -4.15 -14.02 23.63
CA ASN A 168 -4.87 -13.84 24.90
C ASN A 168 -3.99 -14.20 26.10
N LYS A 169 -3.23 -15.31 26.00
CA LYS A 169 -2.29 -15.73 27.06
C LYS A 169 -1.24 -14.63 27.31
N TRP A 170 -0.62 -14.11 26.23
CA TRP A 170 0.35 -13.02 26.35
C TRP A 170 -0.25 -11.76 27.00
N ILE A 171 -1.46 -11.35 26.61
CA ILE A 171 -2.13 -10.18 27.21
C ILE A 171 -2.40 -10.40 28.71
N LYS A 172 -2.83 -11.60 29.10
CA LYS A 172 -3.06 -11.94 30.51
C LYS A 172 -1.76 -11.87 31.32
N GLU A 173 -0.69 -12.51 30.83
CA GLU A 173 0.63 -12.47 31.48
C GLU A 173 1.16 -11.04 31.58
N TYR A 174 1.00 -10.24 30.52
CA TYR A 174 1.37 -8.83 30.54
C TYR A 174 0.61 -8.05 31.63
N LYS A 175 -0.72 -8.24 31.73
CA LYS A 175 -1.55 -7.59 32.75
C LYS A 175 -1.12 -8.00 34.16
N SER A 176 -0.91 -9.29 34.41
CA SER A 176 -0.51 -9.79 35.73
C SER A 176 0.86 -9.32 36.20
N ASN A 177 1.78 -8.97 35.29
CA ASN A 177 3.12 -8.50 35.63
C ASN A 177 3.25 -6.96 35.72
N ASN A 178 2.22 -6.21 35.33
CA ASN A 178 2.24 -4.73 35.27
C ASN A 178 1.02 -4.07 35.95
N LEU A 179 0.23 -4.87 36.67
CA LEU A 179 -0.80 -4.47 37.65
C LEU A 179 -0.37 -5.01 39.00
#